data_AF-A0A419GX88-F1
#
_entry.id   AF-A0A419GX88-F1
#
_cell.length_a   1.000
_cell.length_b   1.000
_cell.length_c   1.000
_cell.angle_alpha   90.00
_cell.angle_beta   90.00
_cell.angle_gamma   90.00
#
_symmetry.space_group_name_H-M   'P 1'
#
loop_
_entity.id
_entity.type
_entity.pdbx_description
1 polymer ?
#
loop_
_entity_poly.entity_id
_entity_poly.type
_entity_poly.pdbx_seq_one_letter_code
_entity_poly.pdbx_strand_id
1 'polypeptide(L)'
;MGSQYNYIQVRREDKRYFCLQQNTFSLAWLLFFRKNTLLPMTVENVVKRGLLKRAIGVIRRQYYTCSNNIETIINFVIVKYNSRKSELSVELPFYGQVCMLVNKGYKIIDLRRGVTIKVFRDDVDIPAITNEMQCLQKGNLFDFAPSIRRMNINERWYEEEYIDGDRDYSAKPRNSSEIMKKFQEEIIPCLERLIFHQSLMTKHIKDYVDEIRSILSCDNSLREKSNAQYLEKIIAFIDSIAEQLRSKGDLPVYLALTHGDFCPANMLNTKRGLIILDWESATYRSALFDFYSYFFFRSVHQKLPVDKLNNEIKVALPFFVSKLDSMAPDISRNLKTFEEVYRWLYYIERVSMLMEREKHDTKHNIFEVILRFIEVFKTYEDINTEKLTCSNL
;
A
#
# COMPACT_ATOMS: atom_id res chain seq x y z
N MET A 1 6.46 -25.98 -25.57
CA MET A 1 5.46 -25.80 -24.50
C MET A 1 6.19 -25.88 -23.18
N GLY A 2 6.28 -24.77 -22.44
CA GLY A 2 6.88 -24.79 -21.10
C GLY A 2 6.05 -25.65 -20.15
N SER A 3 6.68 -26.25 -19.13
CA SER A 3 5.97 -27.01 -18.11
C SER A 3 4.96 -26.11 -17.39
N GLN A 4 3.68 -26.49 -17.35
CA GLN A 4 2.65 -25.83 -16.56
C GLN A 4 2.54 -26.47 -15.17
N TYR A 5 2.25 -25.64 -14.17
CA TYR A 5 2.08 -26.05 -12.77
C TYR A 5 0.64 -25.83 -12.34
N ASN A 6 0.09 -26.82 -11.64
CA ASN A 6 -1.31 -26.83 -11.24
C ASN A 6 -1.41 -26.35 -9.80
N TYR A 7 -2.11 -25.25 -9.57
CA TYR A 7 -2.35 -24.70 -8.25
C TYR A 7 -3.80 -24.90 -7.87
N ILE A 8 -4.07 -25.43 -6.68
CA ILE A 8 -5.43 -25.67 -6.19
C ILE A 8 -5.74 -24.77 -5.02
N GLN A 9 -6.93 -24.18 -5.04
CA GLN A 9 -7.48 -23.50 -3.88
C GLN A 9 -7.99 -24.55 -2.90
N VAL A 10 -7.54 -24.47 -1.66
CA VAL A 10 -8.07 -25.33 -0.60
C VAL A 10 -9.22 -24.60 0.10
N ARG A 11 -10.26 -25.34 0.48
CA ARG A 11 -11.47 -24.79 1.12
C ARG A 11 -11.10 -23.88 2.30
N ARG A 12 -11.81 -22.74 2.41
CA ARG A 12 -11.62 -21.66 3.41
C ARG A 12 -10.42 -20.74 3.20
N GLU A 13 -9.69 -20.87 2.09
CA GLU A 13 -8.63 -19.93 1.74
C GLU A 13 -8.98 -19.15 0.47
N ASP A 14 -9.81 -18.10 0.60
CA ASP A 14 -10.42 -17.36 -0.51
C ASP A 14 -9.43 -16.74 -1.52
N LYS A 15 -8.13 -16.73 -1.21
CA LYS A 15 -7.09 -16.12 -2.06
C LYS A 15 -5.81 -16.93 -2.20
N ARG A 16 -5.69 -18.13 -1.60
CA ARG A 16 -4.44 -18.90 -1.56
C ARG A 16 -4.60 -20.23 -2.29
N TYR A 17 -3.59 -20.56 -3.07
CA TYR A 17 -3.51 -21.78 -3.85
C TYR A 17 -2.19 -22.49 -3.56
N PHE A 18 -2.20 -23.82 -3.63
CA PHE A 18 -1.02 -24.66 -3.39
C PHE A 18 -0.69 -25.46 -4.64
N CYS A 19 0.57 -25.49 -5.03
CA CYS A 19 1.04 -26.23 -6.20
C CYS A 19 0.92 -27.75 -5.95
N LEU A 20 0.17 -28.47 -6.78
CA LEU A 20 -0.03 -29.93 -6.67
C LEU A 20 1.27 -30.71 -6.89
N GLN A 21 2.21 -30.14 -7.66
CA GLN A 21 3.51 -30.75 -7.92
C GLN A 21 4.44 -30.73 -6.69
N GLN A 22 4.13 -29.97 -5.63
CA GLN A 22 4.96 -29.97 -4.41
C GLN A 22 4.77 -31.24 -3.56
N ASN A 23 5.78 -31.62 -2.78
CA ASN A 23 5.68 -32.73 -1.84
C ASN A 23 4.75 -32.36 -0.66
N THR A 24 3.85 -33.27 -0.26
CA THR A 24 2.95 -33.08 0.90
C THR A 24 3.70 -32.73 2.18
N PHE A 25 4.89 -33.28 2.39
CA PHE A 25 5.77 -32.93 3.50
C PHE A 25 6.22 -31.46 3.43
N SER A 26 6.53 -30.95 2.24
CA SER A 26 6.88 -29.53 2.06
C SER A 26 5.70 -28.61 2.38
N LEU A 27 4.48 -29.00 2.00
CA LEU A 27 3.26 -28.29 2.39
C LEU A 27 3.04 -28.32 3.91
N ALA A 28 3.19 -29.49 4.54
CA ALA A 28 3.10 -29.60 6.00
C ALA A 28 4.15 -28.71 6.68
N TRP A 29 5.39 -28.73 6.18
CA TRP A 29 6.45 -27.90 6.73
C TRP A 29 6.13 -26.41 6.62
N LEU A 30 5.61 -25.98 5.47
CA LEU A 30 5.17 -24.62 5.23
C LEU A 30 4.08 -24.18 6.20
N LEU A 31 3.07 -25.03 6.44
CA LEU A 31 1.91 -24.69 7.25
C LEU A 31 2.22 -24.64 8.76
N PHE A 32 3.15 -25.47 9.24
CA PHE A 32 3.45 -25.63 10.67
C PHE A 32 4.70 -24.90 11.17
N PHE A 33 5.77 -24.81 10.37
CA PHE A 33 7.09 -24.36 10.85
C PHE A 33 7.54 -23.03 10.26
N ARG A 34 7.18 -22.75 9.02
CA ARG A 34 7.33 -21.39 8.51
C ARG A 34 6.33 -20.54 9.29
N LYS A 35 6.77 -19.42 9.90
CA LYS A 35 5.84 -18.34 10.30
C LYS A 35 4.87 -18.25 9.14
N ASN A 36 3.59 -18.48 9.40
CA ASN A 36 2.58 -18.47 8.36
C ASN A 36 2.40 -16.99 7.97
N THR A 37 3.43 -16.42 7.31
CA THR A 37 3.53 -15.06 6.78
C THR A 37 2.41 -14.79 5.79
N LEU A 38 1.69 -15.85 5.40
CA LEU A 38 0.55 -15.89 4.50
C LEU A 38 -0.80 -15.92 5.22
N LEU A 39 -0.83 -16.22 6.53
CA LEU A 39 -2.02 -15.96 7.33
C LEU A 39 -2.00 -14.48 7.71
N PRO A 40 -3.08 -13.71 7.43
CA PRO A 40 -3.24 -12.41 8.05
C PRO A 40 -3.16 -12.64 9.56
N MET A 41 -2.22 -11.99 10.24
CA MET A 41 -2.21 -11.99 11.70
C MET A 41 -3.57 -11.47 12.13
N THR A 42 -4.41 -12.37 12.64
CA THR A 42 -5.68 -11.99 13.26
C THR A 42 -5.30 -11.19 14.48
N VAL A 43 -5.43 -9.87 14.31
CA VAL A 43 -4.98 -8.86 15.27
C VAL A 43 -5.47 -9.22 16.64
N GLU A 44 -4.52 -9.30 17.58
CA GLU A 44 -4.83 -9.53 18.98
C GLU A 44 -5.71 -8.40 19.52
N ASN A 45 -6.98 -8.72 19.75
CA ASN A 45 -7.74 -8.04 20.78
C ASN A 45 -7.19 -8.50 22.14
N VAL A 46 -6.04 -7.95 22.54
CA VAL A 46 -5.58 -7.97 23.93
C VAL A 46 -6.54 -7.11 24.74
N VAL A 47 -7.71 -7.65 25.02
CA VAL A 47 -8.56 -7.18 26.11
C VAL A 47 -7.86 -7.61 27.40
N LYS A 48 -7.79 -6.72 28.39
CA LYS A 48 -7.29 -7.00 29.76
C LYS A 48 -8.16 -8.09 30.44
N ARG A 49 -8.11 -9.32 29.94
CA ARG A 49 -8.74 -10.50 30.55
C ARG A 49 -7.68 -11.16 31.43
N GLY A 50 -8.10 -11.71 32.57
CA GLY A 50 -7.21 -12.42 33.48
C GLY A 50 -6.36 -13.48 32.76
N LEU A 51 -5.16 -13.73 33.29
CA LEU A 51 -4.12 -14.60 32.70
C LEU A 51 -4.66 -15.93 32.16
N LEU A 52 -5.59 -16.56 32.89
CA LEU A 52 -6.22 -17.82 32.49
C LEU A 52 -7.04 -17.71 31.20
N LYS A 53 -7.86 -16.66 31.05
CA LYS A 53 -8.65 -16.42 29.83
C LYS A 53 -7.75 -16.13 28.63
N ARG A 54 -6.61 -15.48 28.84
CA ARG A 54 -5.59 -15.26 27.80
C ARG A 54 -4.96 -16.58 27.38
N ALA A 55 -4.55 -17.43 28.33
CA ALA A 55 -3.97 -18.74 28.05
C ALA A 55 -4.94 -19.64 27.27
N ILE A 56 -6.21 -19.75 27.72
CA ILE A 56 -7.24 -20.50 27.00
C ILE A 56 -7.45 -19.96 25.58
N GLY A 57 -7.45 -18.63 25.40
CA GLY A 57 -7.57 -18.01 24.08
C GLY A 57 -6.39 -18.30 23.15
N VAL A 58 -5.17 -18.39 23.69
CA VAL A 58 -3.98 -18.80 22.93
C VAL A 58 -4.06 -20.26 22.53
N ILE A 59 -4.38 -21.16 23.47
CA ILE A 59 -4.53 -22.60 23.20
C ILE A 59 -5.60 -22.85 22.15
N ARG A 60 -6.78 -22.23 22.28
CA ARG A 60 -7.86 -22.35 21.29
C ARG A 60 -7.41 -21.89 19.91
N ARG A 61 -6.71 -20.75 19.80
CA ARG A 61 -6.17 -20.27 18.51
C ARG A 61 -5.21 -21.29 17.92
N GLN A 62 -4.26 -21.80 18.70
CA GLN A 62 -3.30 -22.80 18.22
C GLN A 62 -4.00 -24.09 17.77
N TYR A 63 -5.01 -24.55 18.52
CA TYR A 63 -5.84 -25.68 18.13
C TYR A 63 -6.57 -25.43 16.80
N TYR A 64 -7.23 -24.29 16.63
CA TYR A 64 -7.92 -23.95 15.38
C TYR A 64 -6.96 -23.81 14.20
N THR A 65 -5.80 -23.18 14.39
CA THR A 65 -4.76 -23.09 13.35
C THR A 65 -4.24 -24.47 12.96
N CYS A 66 -3.94 -25.33 13.95
CA CYS A 66 -3.50 -26.70 13.69
C CYS A 66 -4.58 -27.51 12.96
N SER A 67 -5.83 -27.45 13.42
CA SER A 67 -6.97 -28.12 12.78
C SER A 67 -7.16 -27.66 11.34
N ASN A 68 -7.11 -26.36 11.07
CA ASN A 68 -7.22 -25.81 9.72
C ASN A 68 -6.06 -26.26 8.84
N ASN A 69 -4.82 -26.26 9.35
CA ASN A 69 -3.66 -26.75 8.62
C ASN A 69 -3.77 -28.24 8.26
N ILE A 70 -4.23 -29.07 9.20
CA ILE A 70 -4.47 -30.51 8.97
C ILE A 70 -5.55 -30.68 7.90
N GLU A 71 -6.68 -29.96 8.01
CA GLU A 71 -7.74 -29.98 7.00
C GLU A 71 -7.20 -29.57 5.62
N THR A 72 -6.34 -28.55 5.56
CA THR A 72 -5.69 -28.11 4.32
C THR A 72 -4.82 -29.21 3.71
N ILE A 73 -4.01 -29.91 4.51
CA ILE A 73 -3.17 -31.03 4.06
C ILE A 73 -4.01 -32.19 3.56
N ILE A 74 -5.06 -32.58 4.29
CA ILE A 74 -5.97 -33.66 3.90
C ILE A 74 -6.62 -33.34 2.56
N ASN A 75 -7.19 -32.14 2.42
CA ASN A 75 -7.80 -31.70 1.16
C ASN A 75 -6.78 -31.69 0.01
N PHE A 76 -5.56 -31.21 0.26
CA PHE A 76 -4.49 -31.22 -0.74
C PHE A 76 -4.15 -32.65 -1.19
N VAL A 77 -4.00 -33.60 -0.26
CA VAL A 77 -3.73 -35.02 -0.57
C VAL A 77 -4.87 -35.64 -1.36
N ILE A 78 -6.12 -35.42 -0.95
CA ILE A 78 -7.31 -35.91 -1.65
C ILE A 78 -7.30 -35.43 -3.11
N VAL A 79 -7.12 -34.13 -3.35
CA VAL A 79 -7.11 -33.58 -4.71
C VAL A 79 -5.91 -34.08 -5.51
N LYS A 80 -4.74 -34.19 -4.88
CA LYS A 80 -3.51 -34.66 -5.51
C LYS A 80 -3.60 -36.10 -6.01
N TYR A 81 -4.26 -37.01 -5.28
CA TYR A 81 -4.28 -38.44 -5.61
C TYR A 81 -5.60 -38.95 -6.21
N ASN A 82 -6.73 -38.27 -6.00
CA ASN A 82 -8.03 -38.76 -6.47
C ASN A 82 -8.41 -38.29 -7.89
N SER A 83 -7.50 -37.64 -8.64
CA SER A 83 -7.72 -37.12 -10.00
C SER A 83 -8.98 -36.27 -10.18
N ARG A 84 -9.60 -35.79 -9.09
CA ARG A 84 -10.74 -34.89 -9.15
C ARG A 84 -10.22 -33.53 -9.58
N LYS A 85 -10.65 -33.07 -10.76
CA LYS A 85 -10.49 -31.66 -11.13
C LYS A 85 -11.18 -30.82 -10.07
N SER A 86 -10.40 -30.02 -9.34
CA SER A 86 -10.97 -28.96 -8.51
C SER A 86 -11.49 -27.89 -9.45
N GLU A 87 -12.73 -27.44 -9.28
CA GLU A 87 -13.25 -26.27 -10.01
C GLU A 87 -12.45 -25.00 -9.69
N LEU A 88 -11.70 -25.02 -8.58
CA LEU A 88 -10.85 -23.91 -8.12
C LEU A 88 -9.37 -24.24 -8.34
N SER A 89 -9.00 -24.58 -9.57
CA SER A 89 -7.59 -24.75 -9.97
C SER A 89 -7.17 -23.68 -10.97
N VAL A 90 -5.91 -23.25 -10.90
CA VAL A 90 -5.26 -22.39 -11.88
C VAL A 90 -3.97 -23.02 -12.38
N GLU A 91 -3.76 -22.97 -13.70
CA GLU A 91 -2.52 -23.38 -14.34
C GLU A 91 -1.60 -22.17 -14.51
N LEU A 92 -0.37 -22.26 -14.03
CA LEU A 92 0.60 -21.17 -14.09
C LEU A 92 1.95 -21.66 -14.63
N PRO A 93 2.73 -20.80 -15.33
CA PRO A 93 3.97 -21.20 -15.99
C PRO A 93 5.17 -21.40 -15.04
N PHE A 94 5.04 -21.02 -13.76
CA PHE A 94 6.12 -21.12 -12.79
C PHE A 94 5.77 -22.00 -11.59
N TYR A 95 6.79 -22.68 -11.08
CA TYR A 95 6.72 -23.40 -9.82
C TYR A 95 6.92 -22.45 -8.63
N GLY A 96 6.18 -22.73 -7.55
CA GLY A 96 6.31 -22.15 -6.23
C GLY A 96 5.44 -22.95 -5.27
N GLN A 97 5.71 -22.87 -3.97
CA GLN A 97 4.96 -23.65 -2.99
C GLN A 97 3.54 -23.08 -2.80
N VAL A 98 3.40 -21.75 -2.94
CA VAL A 98 2.12 -21.04 -2.77
C VAL A 98 1.90 -20.08 -3.92
N CYS A 99 0.65 -19.89 -4.30
CA CYS A 99 0.19 -18.83 -5.17
C CYS A 99 -0.93 -18.04 -4.49
N MET A 100 -0.98 -16.73 -4.74
CA MET A 100 -2.04 -15.85 -4.26
C MET A 100 -2.62 -15.03 -5.41
N LEU A 101 -3.94 -14.89 -5.43
CA LEU A 101 -4.61 -13.97 -6.35
C LEU A 101 -4.39 -12.52 -5.86
N VAL A 102 -3.77 -11.70 -6.69
CA VAL A 102 -3.45 -10.29 -6.42
C VAL A 102 -4.08 -9.37 -7.47
N ASN A 103 -3.84 -8.07 -7.38
CA ASN A 103 -4.23 -7.12 -8.41
C ASN A 103 -3.66 -7.54 -9.78
N LYS A 104 -4.50 -7.57 -10.82
CA LYS A 104 -4.12 -7.90 -12.21
C LYS A 104 -3.49 -9.30 -12.45
N GLY A 105 -3.39 -10.18 -11.44
CA GLY A 105 -2.58 -11.39 -11.61
C GLY A 105 -2.49 -12.33 -10.41
N TYR A 106 -1.49 -13.19 -10.47
CA TYR A 106 -1.15 -14.18 -9.45
C TYR A 106 0.28 -13.95 -8.95
N LYS A 107 0.50 -13.86 -7.63
CA LYS A 107 1.84 -13.87 -7.03
C LYS A 107 2.17 -15.29 -6.56
N ILE A 108 3.15 -15.90 -7.20
CA ILE A 108 3.71 -17.22 -6.88
C ILE A 108 4.91 -17.03 -5.97
N ILE A 109 4.96 -17.72 -4.84
CA ILE A 109 6.06 -17.66 -3.88
C ILE A 109 6.85 -18.95 -3.96
N ASP A 110 8.10 -18.86 -4.40
CA ASP A 110 9.07 -19.94 -4.35
C ASP A 110 10.07 -19.68 -3.21
N LEU A 111 9.76 -20.24 -2.05
CA LEU A 111 10.55 -20.14 -0.83
C LEU A 111 11.91 -20.83 -0.95
N ARG A 112 12.04 -21.85 -1.82
CA ARG A 112 13.31 -22.53 -2.03
C ARG A 112 14.30 -21.62 -2.75
N ARG A 113 13.83 -20.86 -3.73
CA ARG A 113 14.62 -19.90 -4.50
C ARG A 113 14.68 -18.51 -3.85
N GLY A 114 13.85 -18.27 -2.84
CA GLY A 114 13.71 -16.97 -2.19
C GLY A 114 13.19 -15.90 -3.15
N VAL A 115 12.19 -16.24 -3.97
CA VAL A 115 11.60 -15.33 -4.96
C VAL A 115 10.08 -15.29 -4.91
N THR A 116 9.53 -14.15 -5.33
CA THR A 116 8.13 -13.99 -5.66
C THR A 116 8.02 -13.71 -7.16
N ILE A 117 7.08 -14.37 -7.85
CA ILE A 117 6.86 -14.21 -9.28
C ILE A 117 5.43 -13.72 -9.48
N LYS A 118 5.22 -12.52 -10.04
CA LYS A 118 3.88 -12.06 -10.44
C LYS A 118 3.66 -12.44 -11.90
N VAL A 119 2.58 -13.18 -12.16
CA VAL A 119 2.09 -13.53 -13.50
C VAL A 119 0.79 -12.76 -13.72
N PHE A 120 0.74 -11.93 -14.75
CA PHE A 120 -0.47 -11.18 -15.08
C PHE A 120 -1.48 -12.10 -15.77
N ARG A 121 -2.77 -11.82 -15.56
CA ARG A 121 -3.84 -12.52 -16.27
C ARG A 121 -3.86 -12.10 -17.76
N ASP A 122 -4.47 -12.93 -18.59
CA ASP A 122 -4.55 -12.69 -20.05
C ASP A 122 -5.41 -11.47 -20.41
N ASP A 123 -6.33 -11.06 -19.53
CA ASP A 123 -7.21 -9.91 -19.69
C ASP A 123 -6.54 -8.55 -19.42
N VAL A 124 -5.33 -8.55 -18.83
CA VAL A 124 -4.58 -7.32 -18.59
C VAL A 124 -3.87 -6.90 -19.88
N ASP A 125 -4.03 -5.66 -20.29
CA ASP A 125 -3.34 -5.18 -21.50
C ASP A 125 -1.83 -4.97 -21.29
N ILE A 126 -1.08 -5.05 -22.40
CA ILE A 126 0.38 -4.87 -22.39
C ILE A 126 0.81 -3.48 -21.91
N PRO A 127 0.13 -2.36 -22.27
CA PRO A 127 0.44 -1.04 -21.73
C PRO A 127 0.38 -0.97 -20.20
N ALA A 128 -0.64 -1.54 -19.55
CA ALA A 128 -0.78 -1.56 -18.11
C ALA A 128 0.34 -2.38 -17.43
N ILE A 129 0.72 -3.52 -18.02
CA ILE A 129 1.87 -4.33 -17.58
C ILE A 129 3.17 -3.53 -17.71
N THR A 130 3.36 -2.85 -18.84
CA THR A 130 4.55 -2.04 -19.12
C THR A 130 4.68 -0.90 -18.11
N ASN A 131 3.58 -0.19 -17.83
CA ASN A 131 3.57 0.89 -16.85
C ASN A 131 3.91 0.37 -15.44
N GLU A 132 3.32 -0.76 -15.03
CA GLU A 132 3.63 -1.37 -13.74
C GLU A 132 5.12 -1.75 -13.63
N MET A 133 5.69 -2.35 -14.68
CA MET A 133 7.11 -2.70 -14.70
C MET A 133 8.02 -1.48 -14.64
N GLN A 134 7.67 -0.38 -15.31
CA GLN A 134 8.40 0.89 -15.19
C GLN A 134 8.36 1.43 -13.75
N CYS A 135 7.22 1.34 -13.08
CA CYS A 135 7.09 1.73 -11.67
C CYS A 135 7.96 0.84 -10.75
N LEU A 136 7.97 -0.48 -10.96
CA LEU A 136 8.82 -1.41 -10.21
C LEU A 136 10.31 -1.13 -10.42
N GLN A 137 10.72 -0.78 -11.64
CA GLN A 137 12.11 -0.38 -11.95
C GLN A 137 12.54 0.86 -11.17
N LYS A 138 11.64 1.83 -10.95
CA LYS A 138 11.92 2.99 -10.09
C LYS A 138 12.16 2.56 -8.64
N GLY A 139 11.38 1.62 -8.13
CA GLY A 139 11.56 1.06 -6.80
C GLY A 139 12.88 0.31 -6.62
N ASN A 140 13.31 -0.43 -7.65
CA ASN A 140 14.54 -1.22 -7.64
C ASN A 140 15.83 -0.39 -7.49
N LEU A 141 15.73 0.95 -7.50
CA LEU A 141 16.83 1.88 -7.26
C LEU A 141 17.14 2.08 -5.78
N PHE A 142 16.30 1.53 -4.90
CA PHE A 142 16.41 1.64 -3.45
C PHE A 142 16.69 0.29 -2.80
N ASP A 143 17.55 0.28 -1.79
CA ASP A 143 17.86 -0.91 -0.99
C ASP A 143 16.74 -1.30 -0.02
N PHE A 144 15.80 -0.39 0.22
CA PHE A 144 14.56 -0.63 0.95
C PHE A 144 13.42 -1.12 0.05
N ALA A 145 13.69 -1.54 -1.19
CA ALA A 145 12.72 -2.18 -2.07
C ALA A 145 13.13 -3.63 -2.37
N PRO A 146 12.18 -4.54 -2.69
CA PRO A 146 12.51 -5.86 -3.21
C PRO A 146 13.32 -5.75 -4.51
N SER A 147 14.42 -6.50 -4.61
CA SER A 147 15.21 -6.51 -5.84
C SER A 147 14.46 -7.25 -6.96
N ILE A 148 14.30 -6.59 -8.10
CA ILE A 148 13.76 -7.22 -9.31
C ILE A 148 14.87 -8.05 -9.97
N ARG A 149 14.64 -9.36 -10.10
CA ARG A 149 15.62 -10.29 -10.67
C ARG A 149 15.46 -10.43 -12.18
N ARG A 150 14.23 -10.62 -12.64
CA ARG A 150 13.89 -10.92 -14.04
C ARG A 150 12.50 -10.39 -14.37
N MET A 151 12.27 -10.06 -15.63
CA MET A 151 10.96 -9.64 -16.12
C MET A 151 10.81 -9.98 -17.60
N ASN A 152 9.58 -10.24 -18.04
CA ASN A 152 9.23 -10.42 -19.44
C ASN A 152 7.82 -9.88 -19.68
N ILE A 153 7.72 -8.72 -20.34
CA ILE A 153 6.44 -8.07 -20.67
C ILE A 153 5.62 -8.94 -21.61
N ASN A 154 6.25 -9.52 -22.64
CA ASN A 154 5.57 -10.32 -23.66
C ASN A 154 5.01 -11.62 -23.07
N GLU A 155 5.75 -12.24 -22.15
CA GLU A 155 5.29 -13.42 -21.40
C GLU A 155 4.47 -13.06 -20.16
N ARG A 156 4.23 -11.77 -19.89
CA ARG A 156 3.34 -11.27 -18.84
C ARG A 156 3.76 -11.69 -17.42
N TRP A 157 5.04 -11.59 -17.08
CA TRP A 157 5.50 -11.87 -15.71
C TRP A 157 6.74 -11.08 -15.27
N TYR A 158 6.93 -10.98 -13.97
CA TYR A 158 8.20 -10.57 -13.37
C TYR A 158 8.52 -11.38 -12.11
N GLU A 159 9.80 -11.46 -11.77
CA GLU A 159 10.36 -12.15 -10.60
C GLU A 159 11.13 -11.15 -9.72
N GLU A 160 10.77 -11.08 -8.45
CA GLU A 160 11.36 -10.24 -7.41
C GLU A 160 11.86 -11.07 -6.23
N GLU A 161 12.69 -10.47 -5.38
CA GLU A 161 13.11 -11.06 -4.10
C GLU A 161 11.89 -11.36 -3.21
N TYR A 162 11.84 -12.56 -2.63
CA TYR A 162 10.90 -12.84 -1.55
C TYR A 162 11.40 -12.20 -0.25
N ILE A 163 10.60 -11.30 0.32
CA ILE A 163 10.93 -10.61 1.56
C ILE A 163 10.28 -11.30 2.74
N ASP A 164 11.11 -11.76 3.68
CA ASP A 164 10.69 -12.31 4.96
C ASP A 164 10.75 -11.22 6.04
N GLY A 165 9.59 -10.77 6.50
CA GLY A 165 9.49 -9.71 7.50
C GLY A 165 8.12 -9.64 8.16
N ASP A 166 8.06 -8.97 9.30
CA ASP A 166 6.81 -8.70 10.01
C ASP A 166 6.20 -7.40 9.48
N ARG A 167 4.90 -7.41 9.19
CA ARG A 167 4.20 -6.19 8.73
C ARG A 167 4.32 -5.08 9.77
N ASP A 168 4.59 -3.87 9.33
CA ASP A 168 4.61 -2.70 10.22
C ASP A 168 3.18 -2.28 10.63
N TYR A 169 2.17 -2.76 9.91
CA TYR A 169 0.78 -2.51 10.20
C TYR A 169 0.22 -3.34 11.37
N SER A 170 -0.43 -2.64 12.31
CA SER A 170 -1.37 -3.20 13.28
C SER A 170 -2.74 -2.54 13.15
N ALA A 171 -3.84 -3.24 13.41
CA ALA A 171 -5.17 -2.61 13.38
C ALA A 171 -5.39 -1.60 14.52
N LYS A 172 -4.64 -1.72 15.61
CA LYS A 172 -4.61 -0.70 16.65
C LYS A 172 -3.52 0.32 16.32
N PRO A 173 -3.79 1.63 16.42
CA PRO A 173 -2.75 2.63 16.27
C PRO A 173 -1.73 2.50 17.40
N ARG A 174 -0.46 2.58 17.04
CA ARG A 174 0.64 2.70 18.01
C ARG A 174 0.53 4.02 18.76
N ASN A 175 1.18 4.10 19.92
CA ASN A 175 1.29 5.37 20.62
C ASN A 175 2.14 6.35 19.81
N SER A 176 1.96 7.65 20.04
CA SER A 176 2.63 8.68 19.25
C SER A 176 4.15 8.67 19.44
N SER A 177 4.66 8.30 20.62
CA SER A 177 6.10 8.22 20.88
C SER A 177 6.80 7.15 20.03
N GLU A 178 6.23 5.94 19.94
CA GLU A 178 6.74 4.85 19.11
C GLU A 178 6.69 5.23 17.63
N ILE A 179 5.62 5.91 17.20
CA ILE A 179 5.50 6.38 15.81
C ILE A 179 6.55 7.44 15.51
N MET A 180 6.74 8.43 16.38
CA MET A 180 7.76 9.46 16.17
C MET A 180 9.16 8.85 16.13
N LYS A 181 9.46 7.92 17.04
CA LYS A 181 10.75 7.21 17.03
C LYS A 181 10.95 6.47 15.70
N LYS A 182 9.98 5.66 15.28
CA LYS A 182 10.06 4.94 13.99
C LYS A 182 10.15 5.89 12.81
N PHE A 183 9.37 6.97 12.82
CA PHE A 183 9.36 7.95 11.76
C PHE A 183 10.76 8.56 11.60
N GLN A 184 11.39 8.95 12.70
CA GLN A 184 12.73 9.54 12.70
C GLN A 184 13.83 8.55 12.31
N GLU A 185 13.79 7.33 12.85
CA GLU A 185 14.88 6.35 12.68
C GLU A 185 14.79 5.57 11.36
N GLU A 186 13.58 5.29 10.85
CA GLU A 186 13.39 4.40 9.71
C GLU A 186 12.70 5.06 8.50
N ILE A 187 11.74 5.97 8.74
CA ILE A 187 10.92 6.54 7.65
C ILE A 187 11.59 7.73 6.97
N ILE A 188 12.13 8.68 7.74
CA ILE A 188 12.81 9.85 7.20
C ILE A 188 13.93 9.46 6.23
N PRO A 189 14.83 8.50 6.54
CA PRO A 189 15.86 8.08 5.59
C PRO A 189 15.30 7.59 4.25
N CYS A 190 14.15 6.89 4.26
CA CYS A 190 13.47 6.47 3.02
C CYS A 190 12.91 7.67 2.24
N LEU A 191 12.25 8.60 2.93
CA LEU A 191 11.67 9.80 2.31
C LEU A 191 12.75 10.73 1.73
N GLU A 192 13.86 10.92 2.44
CA GLU A 192 15.01 11.68 1.94
C GLU A 192 15.55 11.05 0.65
N ARG A 193 15.76 9.73 0.65
CA ARG A 193 16.24 9.04 -0.55
C ARG A 193 15.28 9.14 -1.72
N LEU A 194 13.97 9.08 -1.48
CA LEU A 194 12.96 9.29 -2.52
C LEU A 194 13.05 10.71 -3.12
N ILE A 195 13.15 11.73 -2.27
CA ILE A 195 13.26 13.14 -2.68
C ILE A 195 14.55 13.40 -3.45
N PHE A 196 15.68 12.81 -3.02
CA PHE A 196 17.00 13.09 -3.59
C PHE A 196 17.46 12.10 -4.66
N HIS A 197 16.64 11.11 -5.02
CA HIS A 197 17.06 10.08 -5.96
C HIS A 197 17.39 10.64 -7.36
N GLN A 198 16.58 11.58 -7.85
CA GLN A 198 16.75 12.24 -9.15
C GLN A 198 16.54 13.75 -9.00
N SER A 199 16.94 14.50 -10.03
CA SER A 199 16.65 15.93 -10.08
C SER A 199 15.15 16.17 -9.95
N LEU A 200 14.77 16.98 -8.97
CA LEU A 200 13.37 17.32 -8.74
C LEU A 200 12.80 18.04 -9.94
N MET A 201 11.56 17.70 -10.27
CA MET A 201 10.81 18.45 -11.26
C MET A 201 10.13 19.62 -10.55
N THR A 202 10.22 20.80 -11.14
CA THR A 202 9.46 21.96 -10.69
C THR A 202 8.30 22.16 -11.63
N LYS A 203 7.10 22.30 -11.09
CA LYS A 203 5.91 22.71 -11.85
C LYS A 203 5.29 23.95 -11.22
N HIS A 204 4.62 24.73 -12.06
CA HIS A 204 3.71 25.76 -11.61
C HIS A 204 2.45 25.10 -11.05
N ILE A 205 1.99 25.57 -9.89
CA ILE A 205 0.86 24.97 -9.17
C ILE A 205 -0.42 24.90 -10.03
N LYS A 206 -0.68 25.93 -10.84
CA LYS A 206 -1.88 25.99 -11.70
C LYS A 206 -1.84 24.87 -12.74
N ASP A 207 -0.74 24.78 -13.48
CA ASP A 207 -0.53 23.75 -14.49
C ASP A 207 -0.64 22.34 -13.88
N TYR A 208 -0.08 22.16 -12.68
CA TYR A 208 -0.10 20.85 -12.03
C TYR A 208 -1.50 20.46 -11.54
N VAL A 209 -2.27 21.40 -11.01
CA VAL A 209 -3.67 21.17 -10.63
C VAL A 209 -4.53 20.86 -11.85
N ASP A 210 -4.34 21.58 -12.96
CA ASP A 210 -5.10 21.38 -14.19
C ASP A 210 -4.78 20.01 -14.83
N GLU A 211 -3.53 19.57 -14.79
CA GLU A 211 -3.12 18.21 -15.16
C GLU A 211 -3.87 17.15 -14.34
N ILE A 212 -3.89 17.27 -13.01
CA ILE A 212 -4.61 16.34 -12.13
C ILE A 212 -6.11 16.34 -12.45
N ARG A 213 -6.71 17.51 -12.70
CA ARG A 213 -8.13 17.63 -13.07
C ARG A 213 -8.46 17.03 -14.43
N SER A 214 -7.54 17.14 -15.39
CA SER A 214 -7.73 16.57 -16.73
C SER A 214 -7.85 15.04 -16.67
N ILE A 215 -7.03 14.39 -15.84
CA ILE A 215 -7.04 12.94 -15.63
C ILE A 215 -8.41 12.46 -15.11
N LEU A 216 -9.07 13.28 -14.29
CA LEU A 216 -10.39 12.99 -13.73
C LEU A 216 -11.54 13.28 -14.72
N SER A 217 -11.35 14.25 -15.61
CA SER A 217 -12.40 14.73 -16.52
C SER A 217 -12.52 13.89 -17.79
N CYS A 218 -11.45 13.22 -18.22
CA CYS A 218 -11.44 12.42 -19.44
C CYS A 218 -12.24 11.11 -19.36
N ASP A 219 -12.79 10.74 -18.20
CA ASP A 219 -13.38 9.41 -18.01
C ASP A 219 -14.88 9.44 -17.67
N ASN A 220 -15.71 9.55 -18.72
CA ASN A 220 -17.16 9.50 -18.62
C ASN A 220 -17.69 8.10 -18.21
N SER A 221 -16.85 7.06 -18.20
CA SER A 221 -17.26 5.68 -17.92
C SER A 221 -17.59 5.41 -16.45
N LEU A 222 -17.13 6.26 -15.53
CA LEU A 222 -17.34 6.11 -14.08
C LEU A 222 -18.76 6.50 -13.61
N ARG A 223 -19.63 6.96 -14.52
CA ARG A 223 -20.99 7.44 -14.20
C ARG A 223 -22.05 6.33 -14.22
N GLU A 224 -21.80 5.22 -13.54
CA GLU A 224 -22.90 4.30 -13.21
C GLU A 224 -23.86 4.98 -12.22
N LYS A 225 -25.18 4.82 -12.43
CA LYS A 225 -26.21 5.52 -11.64
C LYS A 225 -26.11 5.25 -10.13
N SER A 226 -25.60 4.09 -9.73
CA SER A 226 -25.40 3.67 -8.34
C SER A 226 -24.37 4.53 -7.59
N ASN A 227 -23.38 5.09 -8.28
CA ASN A 227 -22.25 5.81 -7.66
C ASN A 227 -22.26 7.33 -7.89
N ALA A 228 -23.28 7.84 -8.60
CA ALA A 228 -23.34 9.26 -8.98
C ALA A 228 -23.23 10.22 -7.80
N GLN A 229 -23.87 9.91 -6.67
CA GLN A 229 -23.82 10.76 -5.46
C GLN A 229 -22.43 10.79 -4.81
N TYR A 230 -21.70 9.67 -4.85
CA TYR A 230 -20.33 9.63 -4.35
C TYR A 230 -19.40 10.44 -5.24
N LEU A 231 -19.53 10.27 -6.55
CA LEU A 231 -18.75 11.00 -7.53
C LEU A 231 -18.97 12.51 -7.42
N GLU A 232 -20.21 12.97 -7.24
CA GLU A 232 -20.53 14.39 -7.05
C GLU A 232 -19.80 14.98 -5.83
N LYS A 233 -19.84 14.28 -4.68
CA LYS A 233 -19.14 14.71 -3.47
C LYS A 233 -17.61 14.77 -3.66
N ILE A 234 -17.07 13.81 -4.40
CA ILE A 234 -15.63 13.73 -4.69
C ILE A 234 -15.20 14.88 -5.60
N ILE A 235 -15.93 15.11 -6.70
CA ILE A 235 -15.66 16.22 -7.63
C ILE A 235 -15.78 17.55 -6.92
N ALA A 236 -16.85 17.77 -6.14
CA ALA A 236 -17.04 19.00 -5.38
C ALA A 236 -15.89 19.27 -4.39
N PHE A 237 -15.37 18.22 -3.75
CA PHE A 237 -14.19 18.34 -2.89
C PHE A 237 -12.94 18.74 -3.69
N ILE A 238 -12.66 18.06 -4.80
CA ILE A 238 -11.50 18.36 -5.65
C ILE A 238 -11.57 19.79 -6.18
N ASP A 239 -12.74 20.22 -6.66
CA ASP A 239 -12.94 21.58 -7.18
C ASP A 239 -12.70 22.64 -6.10
N SER A 240 -13.21 22.40 -4.88
CA SER A 240 -12.99 23.29 -3.74
C SER A 240 -11.50 23.43 -3.38
N ILE A 241 -10.76 22.32 -3.31
CA ILE A 241 -9.32 22.36 -3.02
C ILE A 241 -8.54 22.99 -4.19
N ALA A 242 -8.91 22.68 -5.42
CA ALA A 242 -8.28 23.25 -6.61
C ALA A 242 -8.46 24.78 -6.67
N GLU A 243 -9.60 25.30 -6.23
CA GLU A 243 -9.84 26.74 -6.15
C GLU A 243 -8.99 27.41 -5.06
N GLN A 244 -8.86 26.78 -3.89
CA GLN A 244 -7.94 27.22 -2.85
C GLN A 244 -6.49 27.26 -3.35
N LEU A 245 -6.04 26.21 -4.04
CA LEU A 245 -4.70 26.17 -4.65
C LEU A 245 -4.50 27.30 -5.67
N ARG A 246 -5.48 27.54 -6.57
CA ARG A 246 -5.41 28.64 -7.57
C ARG A 246 -5.35 30.03 -6.92
N SER A 247 -6.02 30.22 -5.78
CA SER A 247 -6.04 31.48 -5.04
C SER A 247 -4.68 31.86 -4.43
N LYS A 248 -3.78 30.90 -4.24
CA LYS A 248 -2.42 31.14 -3.74
C LYS A 248 -1.50 31.77 -4.79
N GLY A 249 -2.01 31.97 -6.01
CA GLY A 249 -1.24 32.53 -7.12
C GLY A 249 -0.50 31.46 -7.91
N ASP A 250 0.44 31.90 -8.74
CA ASP A 250 1.28 31.00 -9.51
C ASP A 250 2.61 30.78 -8.80
N LEU A 251 2.73 29.64 -8.12
CA LEU A 251 3.86 29.30 -7.27
C LEU A 251 4.56 28.03 -7.80
N PRO A 252 5.90 27.96 -7.73
CA PRO A 252 6.62 26.75 -8.06
C PRO A 252 6.47 25.71 -6.94
N VAL A 253 6.14 24.48 -7.33
CA VAL A 253 6.07 23.32 -6.45
C VAL A 253 7.04 22.25 -6.91
N TYR A 254 7.69 21.60 -5.94
CA TYR A 254 8.65 20.53 -6.17
C TYR A 254 7.94 19.18 -6.22
N LEU A 255 8.18 18.44 -7.31
CA LEU A 255 7.75 17.08 -7.49
C LEU A 255 8.93 16.12 -7.32
N ALA A 256 8.77 15.15 -6.46
CA ALA A 256 9.73 14.10 -6.16
C ALA A 256 9.22 12.75 -6.64
N LEU A 257 10.12 11.79 -6.84
CA LEU A 257 9.70 10.40 -6.97
C LEU A 257 9.03 9.97 -5.67
N THR A 258 7.82 9.44 -5.76
CA THR A 258 7.05 8.92 -4.64
C THR A 258 6.75 7.46 -4.85
N HIS A 259 6.60 6.72 -3.75
CA HIS A 259 6.09 5.37 -3.75
C HIS A 259 4.60 5.33 -4.17
N GLY A 260 3.82 6.36 -3.82
CA GLY A 260 2.40 6.46 -4.19
C GLY A 260 1.46 5.81 -3.17
N ASP A 261 1.85 4.70 -2.56
CA ASP A 261 1.11 4.09 -1.45
C ASP A 261 1.97 3.89 -0.21
N PHE A 262 2.72 4.94 0.16
CA PHE A 262 3.68 4.91 1.27
C PHE A 262 2.97 4.84 2.62
N CYS A 263 2.59 3.63 3.03
CA CYS A 263 1.84 3.40 4.25
C CYS A 263 2.34 2.16 5.01
N PRO A 264 2.08 2.06 6.33
CA PRO A 264 2.50 0.92 7.14
C PRO A 264 2.02 -0.45 6.64
N ALA A 265 0.94 -0.51 5.84
CA ALA A 265 0.46 -1.78 5.26
C ALA A 265 1.42 -2.36 4.21
N ASN A 266 2.19 -1.50 3.55
CA ASN A 266 3.17 -1.87 2.52
C ASN A 266 4.59 -1.94 3.07
N MET A 267 4.76 -1.89 4.40
CA MET A 267 6.06 -1.89 5.06
C MET A 267 6.29 -3.20 5.81
N LEU A 268 7.45 -3.81 5.60
CA LEU A 268 7.93 -4.99 6.32
C LEU A 268 9.16 -4.64 7.15
N ASN A 269 9.12 -4.98 8.43
CA ASN A 269 10.28 -4.98 9.31
C ASN A 269 11.05 -6.28 9.12
N THR A 270 12.25 -6.19 8.54
CA THR A 270 13.11 -7.35 8.28
C THR A 270 14.36 -7.29 9.17
N LYS A 271 15.16 -8.35 9.16
CA LYS A 271 16.48 -8.34 9.81
C LYS A 271 17.46 -7.34 9.18
N ARG A 272 17.21 -6.91 7.94
CA ARG A 272 18.03 -5.94 7.19
C ARG A 272 17.51 -4.49 7.33
N GLY A 273 16.44 -4.27 8.10
CA GLY A 273 15.75 -3.00 8.21
C GLY A 273 14.39 -3.00 7.51
N LEU A 274 13.87 -1.79 7.28
CA LEU A 274 12.58 -1.56 6.66
C LEU A 274 12.64 -1.88 5.15
N ILE A 275 11.70 -2.70 4.67
CA ILE A 275 11.47 -2.94 3.24
C ILE A 275 10.06 -2.48 2.89
N ILE A 276 9.93 -1.72 1.81
CA ILE A 276 8.70 -1.16 1.27
C ILE A 276 8.31 -1.96 0.02
N LEU A 277 7.10 -2.50 0.01
CA LEU A 277 6.54 -3.35 -1.03
C LEU A 277 5.58 -2.58 -1.94
N ASP A 278 5.20 -3.20 -3.06
CA ASP A 278 4.10 -2.76 -3.93
C ASP A 278 4.32 -1.37 -4.56
N TRP A 279 5.47 -1.22 -5.23
CA TRP A 279 5.88 -0.02 -5.98
C TRP A 279 5.09 0.23 -7.28
N GLU A 280 3.95 -0.45 -7.50
CA GLU A 280 3.16 -0.31 -8.74
C GLU A 280 2.57 1.09 -8.95
N SER A 281 2.52 1.91 -7.89
CA SER A 281 2.02 3.31 -7.91
C SER A 281 3.12 4.37 -7.96
N ALA A 282 4.37 3.95 -8.17
CA ALA A 282 5.54 4.83 -8.09
C ALA A 282 5.60 5.85 -9.25
N THR A 283 5.44 7.13 -8.92
CA THR A 283 5.52 8.22 -9.89
C THR A 283 5.88 9.53 -9.21
N TYR A 284 6.01 10.58 -10.01
CA TYR A 284 6.33 11.91 -9.53
C TYR A 284 5.09 12.63 -8.99
N ARG A 285 5.15 13.05 -7.72
CA ARG A 285 4.10 13.79 -7.01
C ARG A 285 4.74 14.85 -6.13
N SER A 286 3.91 15.69 -5.50
CA SER A 286 4.36 16.70 -4.55
C SER A 286 5.32 16.10 -3.50
N ALA A 287 6.37 16.85 -3.15
CA ALA A 287 7.47 16.34 -2.30
C ALA A 287 7.04 15.88 -0.89
N LEU A 288 5.85 16.27 -0.41
CA LEU A 288 5.28 15.81 0.86
C LEU A 288 4.20 14.73 0.70
N PHE A 289 3.95 14.23 -0.51
CA PHE A 289 2.89 13.25 -0.74
C PHE A 289 3.08 11.98 0.12
N ASP A 290 4.25 11.35 0.09
CA ASP A 290 4.50 10.13 0.87
C ASP A 290 4.59 10.41 2.38
N PHE A 291 5.05 11.60 2.78
CA PHE A 291 5.01 12.07 4.16
C PHE A 291 3.57 12.06 4.70
N TYR A 292 2.64 12.72 4.00
CA TYR A 292 1.25 12.75 4.41
C TYR A 292 0.57 11.38 4.29
N SER A 293 0.94 10.58 3.28
CA SER A 293 0.45 9.22 3.09
C SER A 293 0.70 8.34 4.32
N TYR A 294 1.91 8.43 4.89
CA TYR A 294 2.30 7.68 6.09
C TYR A 294 1.39 7.99 7.28
N PHE A 295 1.11 9.28 7.51
CA PHE A 295 0.35 9.76 8.65
C PHE A 295 -1.17 9.55 8.48
N PHE A 296 -1.75 10.02 7.38
CA PHE A 296 -3.20 9.97 7.15
C PHE A 296 -3.75 8.55 7.05
N PHE A 297 -2.93 7.58 6.63
CA PHE A 297 -3.29 6.17 6.63
C PHE A 297 -3.84 5.71 7.99
N ARG A 298 -3.32 6.22 9.11
CA ARG A 298 -3.72 5.79 10.46
C ARG A 298 -5.11 6.28 10.84
N SER A 299 -5.49 7.50 10.48
CA SER A 299 -6.87 7.95 10.70
C SER A 299 -7.86 7.22 9.79
N VAL A 300 -7.47 6.97 8.53
CA VAL A 300 -8.35 6.31 7.54
C VAL A 300 -8.42 4.80 7.70
N HIS A 301 -7.43 4.10 8.24
CA HIS A 301 -7.49 2.63 8.36
C HIS A 301 -7.50 2.14 9.81
N GLN A 302 -6.84 2.85 10.73
CA GLN A 302 -6.77 2.48 12.16
C GLN A 302 -7.73 3.29 13.05
N LYS A 303 -8.53 4.21 12.46
CA LYS A 303 -9.47 5.09 13.20
C LYS A 303 -8.76 5.93 14.27
N LEU A 304 -7.53 6.35 14.01
CA LEU A 304 -6.82 7.29 14.88
C LEU A 304 -7.57 8.65 14.87
N PRO A 305 -7.89 9.24 16.04
CA PRO A 305 -8.46 10.58 16.11
C PRO A 305 -7.61 11.64 15.39
N VAL A 306 -8.25 12.54 14.65
CA VAL A 306 -7.59 13.51 13.76
C VAL A 306 -6.82 14.58 14.55
N ASP A 307 -7.23 14.91 15.76
CA ASP A 307 -6.49 15.78 16.69
C ASP A 307 -5.12 15.21 17.05
N LYS A 308 -5.05 13.89 17.30
CA LYS A 308 -3.79 13.20 17.56
C LYS A 308 -2.90 13.16 16.34
N LEU A 309 -3.47 12.83 15.18
CA LEU A 309 -2.78 12.88 13.89
C LEU A 309 -2.16 14.27 13.64
N ASN A 310 -2.95 15.34 13.86
CA ASN A 310 -2.50 16.71 13.69
C ASN A 310 -1.32 17.04 14.60
N ASN A 311 -1.38 16.65 15.88
CA ASN A 311 -0.26 16.87 16.80
C ASN A 311 1.01 16.11 16.36
N GLU A 312 0.86 14.88 15.83
CA GLU A 312 1.99 14.12 15.31
C GLU A 312 2.61 14.78 14.07
N ILE A 313 1.79 15.24 13.11
CA ILE A 313 2.29 15.96 11.92
C ILE A 313 3.00 17.27 12.32
N LYS A 314 2.45 18.04 13.26
CA LYS A 314 3.05 19.29 13.75
C LYS A 314 4.43 19.10 14.39
N VAL A 315 4.71 17.92 14.92
CA VAL A 315 6.04 17.57 15.45
C VAL A 315 6.93 16.99 14.35
N ALA A 316 6.40 16.10 13.53
CA ALA A 316 7.15 15.36 12.53
C ALA A 316 7.61 16.24 11.36
N LEU A 317 6.75 17.14 10.86
CA LEU A 317 7.03 17.91 9.66
C LEU A 317 8.20 18.90 9.86
N PRO A 318 8.24 19.75 10.91
CA PRO A 318 9.38 20.63 11.13
C PRO A 318 10.69 19.87 11.29
N PHE A 319 10.66 18.72 11.96
CA PHE A 319 11.83 17.86 12.10
C PHE A 319 12.30 17.32 10.75
N PHE A 320 11.39 16.76 9.94
CA PHE A 320 11.71 16.27 8.60
C PHE A 320 12.27 17.37 7.71
N VAL A 321 11.61 18.53 7.67
CA VAL A 321 12.03 19.65 6.84
C VAL A 321 13.38 20.23 7.32
N SER A 322 13.68 20.20 8.62
CA SER A 322 15.00 20.59 9.14
C SER A 322 16.13 19.69 8.66
N LYS A 323 15.86 18.40 8.41
CA LYS A 323 16.84 17.49 7.83
C LYS A 323 17.09 17.81 6.36
N LEU A 324 16.01 18.07 5.61
CA LEU A 324 16.10 18.52 4.22
C LEU A 324 16.88 19.83 4.09
N ASP A 325 16.80 20.73 5.07
CA ASP A 325 17.53 22.01 5.10
C ASP A 325 19.04 21.85 4.88
N SER A 326 19.62 20.78 5.43
CA SER A 326 21.05 20.50 5.31
C SER A 326 21.46 19.94 3.93
N MET A 327 20.52 19.34 3.20
CA MET A 327 20.77 18.65 1.93
C MET A 327 20.31 19.47 0.71
N ALA A 328 19.22 20.21 0.87
CA ALA A 328 18.59 21.04 -0.16
C ALA A 328 17.80 22.21 0.47
N PRO A 329 18.50 23.30 0.79
CA PRO A 329 17.92 24.47 1.46
C PRO A 329 16.74 25.09 0.70
N ASP A 330 16.77 25.09 -0.63
CA ASP A 330 15.70 25.71 -1.43
C ASP A 330 14.38 24.93 -1.37
N ILE A 331 14.45 23.60 -1.37
CA ILE A 331 13.28 22.74 -1.15
C ILE A 331 12.76 22.97 0.26
N SER A 332 13.63 22.89 1.27
CA SER A 332 13.26 23.10 2.67
C SER A 332 12.55 24.46 2.86
N ARG A 333 13.12 25.54 2.32
CA ARG A 333 12.52 26.88 2.37
C ARG A 333 11.15 26.91 1.71
N ASN A 334 11.00 26.31 0.53
CA ASN A 334 9.72 26.25 -0.18
C ASN A 334 8.68 25.42 0.61
N LEU A 335 9.05 24.26 1.15
CA LEU A 335 8.18 23.42 1.99
C LEU A 335 7.73 24.15 3.26
N LYS A 336 8.63 24.87 3.94
CA LYS A 336 8.30 25.70 5.12
C LYS A 336 7.33 26.82 4.76
N THR A 337 7.57 27.48 3.63
CA THR A 337 6.80 28.66 3.21
C THR A 337 5.41 28.29 2.73
N PHE A 338 5.28 27.14 2.05
CA PHE A 338 4.05 26.72 1.37
C PHE A 338 3.50 25.40 1.93
N GLU A 339 3.66 25.14 3.23
CA GLU A 339 3.24 23.89 3.87
C GLU A 339 1.77 23.52 3.54
N GLU A 340 0.86 24.48 3.66
CA GLU A 340 -0.57 24.30 3.36
C GLU A 340 -0.80 23.90 1.90
N VAL A 341 -0.01 24.43 0.96
CA VAL A 341 -0.11 24.14 -0.47
C VAL A 341 0.23 22.68 -0.72
N TYR A 342 1.34 22.18 -0.17
CA TYR A 342 1.72 20.77 -0.32
C TYR A 342 0.71 19.83 0.33
N ARG A 343 0.09 20.25 1.44
CA ARG A 343 -0.97 19.48 2.08
C ARG A 343 -2.21 19.36 1.21
N TRP A 344 -2.65 20.46 0.61
CA TRP A 344 -3.79 20.47 -0.31
C TRP A 344 -3.50 19.74 -1.63
N LEU A 345 -2.27 19.84 -2.15
CA LEU A 345 -1.82 19.01 -3.27
C LEU A 345 -1.94 17.52 -2.93
N TYR A 346 -1.45 17.10 -1.76
CA TYR A 346 -1.61 15.73 -1.30
C TYR A 346 -3.08 15.27 -1.29
N TYR A 347 -4.02 16.13 -0.89
CA TYR A 347 -5.45 15.77 -0.91
C TYR A 347 -5.95 15.43 -2.31
N ILE A 348 -5.70 16.29 -3.29
CA ILE A 348 -6.17 16.06 -4.67
C ILE A 348 -5.40 14.91 -5.34
N GLU A 349 -4.10 14.78 -5.07
CA GLU A 349 -3.27 13.68 -5.58
C GLU A 349 -3.75 12.33 -5.04
N ARG A 350 -4.03 12.23 -3.74
CA ARG A 350 -4.49 11.00 -3.09
C ARG A 350 -5.86 10.58 -3.60
N VAL A 351 -6.79 11.53 -3.72
CA VAL A 351 -8.12 11.26 -4.26
C VAL A 351 -8.02 10.84 -5.73
N SER A 352 -7.22 11.55 -6.54
CA SER A 352 -7.04 11.21 -7.96
C SER A 352 -6.45 9.81 -8.16
N MET A 353 -5.42 9.46 -7.37
CA MET A 353 -4.82 8.12 -7.39
C MET A 353 -5.83 7.03 -7.01
N LEU A 354 -6.70 7.26 -6.02
CA LEU A 354 -7.74 6.30 -5.65
C LEU A 354 -8.83 6.18 -6.72
N MET A 355 -9.19 7.29 -7.39
CA MET A 355 -10.11 7.27 -8.53
C MET A 355 -9.56 6.47 -9.71
N GLU A 356 -8.26 6.56 -9.99
CA GLU A 356 -7.60 5.72 -10.99
C GLU A 356 -7.63 4.24 -10.59
N ARG A 357 -7.41 3.94 -9.31
CA ARG A 357 -7.46 2.57 -8.79
C ARG A 357 -8.85 1.94 -8.91
N GLU A 358 -9.93 2.69 -8.70
CA GLU A 358 -11.31 2.19 -8.83
C GLU A 358 -11.60 1.60 -10.22
N LYS A 359 -10.91 2.07 -11.26
CA LYS A 359 -11.05 1.54 -12.63
C LYS A 359 -10.61 0.08 -12.76
N HIS A 360 -9.77 -0.40 -11.84
CA HIS A 360 -9.12 -1.70 -11.93
C HIS A 360 -9.41 -2.60 -10.72
N ASP A 361 -9.71 -2.04 -9.55
CA ASP A 361 -9.94 -2.78 -8.31
C ASP A 361 -11.43 -3.07 -8.11
N THR A 362 -11.90 -4.19 -8.65
CA THR A 362 -13.30 -4.62 -8.51
C THR A 362 -13.66 -5.19 -7.14
N LYS A 363 -12.71 -5.25 -6.19
CA LYS A 363 -12.89 -6.00 -4.93
C LYS A 363 -13.17 -5.11 -3.73
N HIS A 364 -12.90 -3.82 -3.82
CA HIS A 364 -13.05 -2.88 -2.72
C HIS A 364 -14.03 -1.78 -3.11
N ASN A 365 -14.83 -1.31 -2.16
CA ASN A 365 -15.60 -0.09 -2.38
C ASN A 365 -14.64 1.11 -2.26
N ILE A 366 -13.93 1.44 -3.34
CA ILE A 366 -12.93 2.52 -3.31
C ILE A 366 -13.61 3.87 -3.08
N PHE A 367 -14.85 4.07 -3.56
CA PHE A 367 -15.63 5.28 -3.28
C PHE A 367 -15.79 5.53 -1.78
N GLU A 368 -16.16 4.52 -0.99
CA GLU A 368 -16.23 4.65 0.48
C GLU A 368 -14.87 5.02 1.10
N VAL A 369 -13.78 4.43 0.59
CA VAL A 369 -12.42 4.76 1.05
C VAL A 369 -12.08 6.22 0.75
N ILE A 370 -12.40 6.70 -0.46
CA ILE A 370 -12.18 8.09 -0.87
C ILE A 370 -12.97 9.05 0.03
N LEU A 371 -14.26 8.78 0.27
CA LEU A 371 -15.09 9.63 1.12
C LEU A 371 -14.56 9.68 2.55
N ARG A 372 -14.02 8.58 3.06
CA ARG A 372 -13.39 8.55 4.38
C ARG A 372 -12.10 9.37 4.42
N PHE A 373 -11.30 9.37 3.35
CA PHE A 373 -10.17 10.31 3.24
C PHE A 373 -10.65 11.75 3.25
N ILE A 374 -11.68 12.09 2.46
CA ILE A 374 -12.26 13.44 2.41
C ILE A 374 -12.76 13.90 3.77
N GLU A 375 -13.45 13.03 4.52
CA GLU A 375 -13.91 13.33 5.88
C GLU A 375 -12.72 13.67 6.80
N VAL A 376 -11.69 12.82 6.80
CA VAL A 376 -10.48 13.05 7.60
C VAL A 376 -9.77 14.34 7.20
N PHE A 377 -9.70 14.66 5.91
CA PHE A 377 -9.09 15.90 5.43
C PHE A 377 -9.86 17.14 5.88
N LYS A 378 -11.20 17.12 5.78
CA LYS A 378 -12.05 18.22 6.26
C LYS A 378 -11.86 18.45 7.76
N THR A 379 -11.96 17.38 8.57
CA THR A 379 -11.71 17.48 10.01
C THR A 379 -10.30 17.99 10.34
N TYR A 380 -9.29 17.63 9.54
CA TYR A 380 -7.94 18.11 9.72
C TYR A 380 -7.81 19.63 9.46
N GLU A 381 -8.44 20.14 8.40
CA GLU A 381 -8.47 21.58 8.10
C GLU A 381 -9.29 22.38 9.12
N ASP A 382 -10.40 21.82 9.63
CA ASP A 382 -11.21 22.45 10.68
C ASP A 382 -10.36 22.71 11.94
N ILE A 383 -9.64 21.68 12.42
CA ILE A 383 -8.77 21.78 13.61
C ILE A 383 -7.62 22.79 13.39
N ASN A 384 -7.11 22.92 12.16
CA ASN A 384 -6.06 23.89 11.87
C ASN A 384 -6.58 25.33 11.73
N THR A 385 -7.82 25.51 11.30
CA THR A 385 -8.47 26.82 11.20
C THR A 385 -8.86 27.35 12.58
N GLU A 386 -9.45 26.53 13.45
CA GLU A 386 -9.83 26.92 14.83
C GLU A 386 -8.63 27.39 15.67
N LYS A 387 -7.46 26.81 15.46
CA LYS A 387 -6.25 27.22 16.20
C LYS A 387 -5.72 28.59 15.76
N LEU A 388 -5.93 28.97 14.50
CA LEU A 388 -5.53 30.29 13.98
C LEU A 388 -6.41 31.41 14.52
N THR A 389 -7.71 31.15 14.75
CA THR A 389 -8.61 32.14 15.34
C THR A 389 -8.36 32.33 16.83
N CYS A 390 -8.05 31.26 17.58
CA CYS A 390 -7.73 31.36 19.00
C CYS A 390 -6.34 31.94 19.31
N SER A 391 -5.37 31.89 18.39
CA SER A 391 -4.04 32.49 18.60
C SER A 391 -3.97 34.00 18.29
N ASN A 392 -5.02 34.55 17.68
CA ASN A 392 -5.12 35.97 17.32
C ASN A 392 -6.06 36.77 18.25
N LEU A 393 -6.57 36.12 19.29
CA LEU A 393 -7.28 36.71 20.42
C LEU A 393 -6.36 36.68 21.64
#